data_AF-A0AAV5Z053-F1
#
_entry.id   AF-A0AAV5Z053-F1
#
_cell.length_a   1.000
_cell.length_b   1.000
_cell.length_c   1.000
_cell.angle_alpha   90.00
_cell.angle_beta   90.00
_cell.angle_gamma   90.00
#
_symmetry.space_group_name_H-M   'P 1'
#
loop_
_entity.id
_entity.type
_entity.pdbx_description
1 polymer ?
#
loop_
_entity_poly.entity_id
_entity_poly.type
_entity_poly.pdbx_seq_one_letter_code
_entity_poly.pdbx_strand_id
1 'polypeptide(L)'
;MKTTRWLGALVLAVWCLSGGAAAADDKPAKAKEGRVNINEASKAELMKLAGVGPGGAQKIIDYRDAHGPFKKAQDLEKVDGVGKGVIEKNAGRIVVK
;
A
#
# COMPACT_ATOMS: atom_id res chain seq x y z
N MET A 1 16.99 52.64 9.31
CA MET A 1 18.46 52.61 9.40
C MET A 1 18.88 51.37 8.62
N LYS A 2 19.17 51.49 7.31
CA LYS A 2 20.51 51.37 6.69
C LYS A 2 21.22 50.11 7.22
N THR A 3 21.31 49.02 6.47
CA THR A 3 22.38 48.69 5.47
C THR A 3 22.19 47.21 5.08
N THR A 4 22.59 46.60 3.97
CA THR A 4 23.26 46.98 2.72
C THR A 4 23.02 45.81 1.76
N ARG A 5 22.81 46.16 0.49
CA ARG A 5 22.62 45.25 -0.65
C ARG A 5 23.92 44.50 -0.93
N TRP A 6 23.85 43.19 -1.22
CA TRP A 6 24.89 42.50 -1.99
C TRP A 6 24.28 41.91 -3.26
N LEU A 7 24.93 42.27 -4.36
CA LEU A 7 24.69 41.90 -5.75
C LEU A 7 25.02 40.42 -5.97
N GLY A 8 24.23 39.78 -6.84
CA GLY A 8 24.80 38.99 -7.93
C GLY A 8 25.10 37.51 -7.64
N ALA A 9 24.22 36.65 -8.13
CA ALA A 9 24.63 35.47 -8.89
C ALA A 9 23.44 35.01 -9.74
N LEU A 10 23.48 35.44 -10.99
CA LEU A 10 22.62 35.02 -12.08
C LEU A 10 23.16 33.69 -12.58
N VAL A 11 22.46 32.59 -12.31
CA VAL A 11 22.68 31.31 -13.01
C VAL A 11 21.37 30.94 -13.69
N LEU A 12 21.26 31.35 -14.95
CA LEU A 12 20.32 30.79 -15.91
C LEU A 12 20.95 29.50 -16.46
N ALA A 13 20.48 28.35 -15.99
CA ALA A 13 20.61 27.07 -16.67
C ALA A 13 19.21 26.45 -16.65
N VAL A 14 18.42 26.75 -17.68
CA VAL A 14 18.11 25.81 -18.79
C VAL A 14 17.44 24.53 -18.27
N TRP A 15 16.16 24.43 -18.61
CA TRP A 15 15.29 23.28 -18.41
C TRP A 15 15.97 21.96 -18.74
N CYS A 16 16.03 21.06 -17.75
CA CYS A 16 16.09 19.63 -17.99
C CYS A 16 14.80 19.02 -17.43
N LEU A 17 13.91 18.68 -18.37
CA LEU A 17 12.75 17.84 -18.18
C LEU A 17 13.25 16.44 -17.76
N SER A 18 13.00 16.01 -16.51
CA SER A 18 13.06 14.59 -16.19
C SER A 18 12.15 14.28 -15.01
N GLY A 19 11.28 13.29 -15.24
CA GLY A 19 10.19 12.88 -14.37
C GLY A 19 10.65 12.29 -13.03
N GLY A 20 9.69 12.21 -12.13
CA GLY A 20 9.88 11.85 -10.74
C GLY A 20 10.19 10.38 -10.48
N ALA A 21 10.49 10.16 -9.20
CA ALA A 21 10.23 8.92 -8.50
C ALA A 21 10.00 9.32 -7.04
N ALA A 22 8.73 9.34 -6.63
CA ALA A 22 8.38 9.32 -5.22
C ALA A 22 8.99 8.04 -4.65
N ALA A 23 9.95 8.18 -3.74
CA ALA A 23 10.49 7.06 -2.99
C ALA A 23 9.34 6.44 -2.20
N ALA A 24 8.86 5.28 -2.68
CA ALA A 24 8.01 4.41 -1.91
C ALA A 24 8.84 3.91 -0.72
N ASP A 25 8.39 4.30 0.47
CA ASP A 25 8.89 3.84 1.75
C ASP A 25 8.54 2.34 1.89
N ASP A 26 9.37 1.48 1.30
CA ASP A 26 9.31 0.01 1.46
C ASP A 26 9.82 -0.34 2.87
N LYS A 27 9.04 0.00 3.89
CA LYS A 27 9.25 -0.48 5.25
C LYS A 27 8.77 -1.94 5.29
N PRO A 28 9.67 -2.93 5.48
CA PRO A 28 9.22 -4.30 5.61
C PRO A 28 8.47 -4.41 6.94
N ALA A 29 7.14 -4.42 6.87
CA ALA A 29 6.31 -4.75 8.01
C ALA A 29 6.75 -6.14 8.48
N LYS A 30 7.27 -6.20 9.70
CA LYS A 30 7.60 -7.43 10.41
C LYS A 30 6.33 -8.27 10.48
N ALA A 31 6.11 -9.13 9.49
CA ALA A 31 5.08 -10.14 9.50
C ALA A 31 5.42 -11.08 10.65
N LYS A 32 4.82 -10.85 11.83
CA LYS A 32 4.79 -11.83 12.91
C LYS A 32 4.15 -13.08 12.32
N GLU A 33 5.01 -14.02 11.98
CA GLU A 33 4.79 -15.42 11.62
C GLU A 33 3.36 -15.74 11.18
N GLY A 34 3.15 -15.68 9.87
CA GLY A 34 1.94 -16.19 9.22
C GLY A 34 0.72 -15.26 9.21
N ARG A 35 0.71 -14.19 10.02
CA ARG A 35 -0.42 -13.24 10.08
C ARG A 35 -0.26 -12.06 9.12
N VAL A 36 -1.34 -11.71 8.42
CA VAL A 36 -1.39 -10.63 7.42
C VAL A 36 -2.52 -9.67 7.79
N ASN A 37 -2.21 -8.38 7.93
CA ASN A 37 -3.21 -7.34 8.16
C ASN A 37 -3.85 -6.91 6.83
N ILE A 38 -5.13 -7.15 6.62
CA ILE A 38 -5.78 -6.87 5.32
C ILE A 38 -5.93 -5.37 5.02
N ASN A 39 -5.93 -4.52 6.05
CA ASN A 39 -6.07 -3.08 5.90
C ASN A 39 -4.75 -2.39 5.53
N GLU A 40 -3.62 -2.98 5.92
CA GLU A 40 -2.29 -2.35 5.78
C GLU A 40 -1.34 -3.15 4.89
N ALA A 41 -1.60 -4.44 4.67
CA ALA A 41 -0.70 -5.30 3.92
C ALA A 41 -0.49 -4.78 2.49
N SER A 42 0.76 -4.93 2.04
CA SER A 42 1.14 -4.77 0.65
C SER A 42 0.55 -5.89 -0.22
N LYS A 43 0.53 -5.67 -1.54
CA LYS A 43 0.11 -6.68 -2.51
C LYS A 43 0.86 -8.01 -2.33
N ALA A 44 2.18 -7.94 -2.14
CA ALA A 44 3.01 -9.11 -1.93
C ALA A 44 2.69 -9.85 -0.62
N GLU A 45 2.31 -9.14 0.44
CA GLU A 45 1.90 -9.75 1.70
C GLU A 45 0.51 -10.39 1.62
N LEU A 46 -0.43 -9.77 0.92
CA LEU A 46 -1.75 -10.35 0.65
C LEU A 46 -1.64 -11.65 -0.16
N MET A 47 -0.69 -11.71 -1.10
CA MET A 47 -0.39 -12.94 -1.88
C MET A 47 0.18 -14.08 -1.04
N LYS A 48 0.63 -13.84 0.21
CA LYS A 48 1.04 -14.92 1.14
C LYS A 48 -0.15 -15.70 1.70
N LEU A 49 -1.37 -15.22 1.49
CA LEU A 49 -2.62 -15.90 1.86
C LEU A 49 -2.93 -17.02 0.86
N ALA A 50 -3.30 -18.19 1.37
CA ALA A 50 -3.60 -19.35 0.54
C ALA A 50 -4.82 -19.06 -0.35
N GLY A 51 -4.65 -19.14 -1.67
CA GLY A 51 -5.70 -18.86 -2.65
C GLY A 51 -5.85 -17.37 -3.02
N VAL A 52 -4.97 -16.49 -2.53
CA VAL A 52 -4.89 -15.09 -2.99
C VAL A 52 -3.76 -14.94 -4.01
N GLY A 53 -4.11 -14.79 -5.28
CA GLY A 53 -3.16 -14.48 -6.34
C GLY A 53 -2.97 -12.96 -6.55
N PRO A 54 -2.15 -12.54 -7.54
CA PRO A 54 -1.92 -11.13 -7.85
C PRO A 54 -3.20 -10.32 -8.11
N GLY A 55 -4.19 -10.93 -8.77
CA GLY A 55 -5.48 -10.31 -9.04
C GLY A 55 -6.34 -10.14 -7.79
N GLY A 56 -6.40 -11.16 -6.93
CA GLY A 56 -7.12 -11.09 -5.66
C GLY A 56 -6.50 -10.05 -4.72
N ALA A 57 -5.17 -10.04 -4.61
CA ALA A 57 -4.45 -9.06 -3.80
C ALA A 57 -4.68 -7.62 -4.28
N GLN A 58 -4.69 -7.39 -5.60
CA GLN A 58 -5.00 -6.06 -6.15
C GLN A 58 -6.40 -5.62 -5.78
N LYS A 59 -7.40 -6.50 -5.97
CA LYS A 59 -8.79 -6.17 -5.68
C LYS A 59 -9.05 -5.89 -4.20
N ILE A 60 -8.33 -6.52 -3.28
CA ILE A 60 -8.42 -6.20 -1.85
C ILE A 60 -7.96 -4.76 -1.60
N ILE A 61 -6.87 -4.34 -2.26
CA ILE A 61 -6.36 -2.96 -2.17
C ILE A 61 -7.38 -2.00 -2.79
N ASP A 62 -7.84 -2.27 -4.01
CA ASP A 62 -8.82 -1.43 -4.69
C ASP A 62 -10.12 -1.30 -3.86
N TYR A 63 -10.56 -2.38 -3.23
CA TYR A 63 -11.74 -2.39 -2.38
C TYR A 63 -11.57 -1.50 -1.14
N ARG A 64 -10.44 -1.60 -0.43
CA ARG A 64 -10.21 -0.75 0.77
C ARG A 64 -10.01 0.72 0.40
N ASP A 65 -9.50 1.00 -0.79
CA ASP A 65 -9.31 2.36 -1.29
C ASP A 65 -10.67 2.98 -1.70
N ALA A 66 -11.59 2.19 -2.26
CA ALA A 66 -12.91 2.65 -2.71
C ALA A 66 -13.98 2.65 -1.60
N HIS A 67 -13.98 1.66 -0.72
CA HIS A 67 -15.03 1.45 0.29
C HIS A 67 -14.56 1.76 1.73
N GLY A 68 -13.28 2.04 1.91
CA GLY A 68 -12.65 2.20 3.22
C GLY A 68 -12.19 0.86 3.84
N PRO A 69 -11.60 0.90 5.04
CA PRO A 69 -10.99 -0.26 5.66
C PRO A 69 -12.00 -1.37 5.98
N PHE A 70 -11.54 -2.62 5.91
CA PHE A 70 -12.33 -3.78 6.31
C PHE A 70 -12.52 -3.79 7.83
N LYS A 71 -13.74 -4.13 8.28
CA LYS A 71 -14.06 -4.20 9.72
C LYS A 71 -13.82 -5.59 10.30
N LYS A 72 -13.89 -6.62 9.46
CA LYS A 72 -13.72 -8.02 9.84
C LYS A 72 -13.18 -8.83 8.65
N ALA A 73 -12.58 -9.98 8.92
CA ALA A 73 -12.06 -10.87 7.88
C ALA A 73 -13.12 -11.30 6.86
N GLN A 74 -14.38 -11.45 7.30
CA GLN A 74 -15.52 -11.84 6.47
C GLN A 74 -15.89 -10.77 5.43
N ASP A 75 -15.52 -9.50 5.62
CA ASP A 75 -15.79 -8.47 4.62
C ASP A 75 -14.99 -8.70 3.32
N LEU A 76 -13.95 -9.53 3.35
CA LEU A 76 -13.24 -9.95 2.14
C LEU A 76 -14.14 -10.70 1.15
N GLU A 77 -15.26 -11.30 1.58
CA GLU A 77 -16.23 -11.96 0.67
C GLU A 77 -16.83 -10.99 -0.36
N LYS A 78 -16.78 -9.68 -0.08
CA LYS A 78 -17.25 -8.63 -0.97
C LYS A 78 -16.25 -8.33 -2.11
N VAL A 79 -15.05 -8.90 -2.06
CA VAL A 79 -13.99 -8.69 -3.05
C VAL A 79 -14.02 -9.82 -4.07
N ASP A 80 -14.24 -9.48 -5.34
CA ASP A 80 -14.32 -10.47 -6.43
C ASP A 80 -13.07 -11.35 -6.54
N GLY A 81 -13.22 -12.66 -6.35
CA GLY A 81 -12.09 -13.60 -6.37
C GLY A 81 -11.43 -13.85 -5.02
N VAL A 82 -11.93 -13.22 -3.94
CA VAL A 82 -11.60 -13.55 -2.56
C VAL A 82 -12.87 -14.08 -1.87
N GLY A 83 -13.24 -15.31 -2.21
CA GLY A 83 -14.44 -15.94 -1.67
C GLY A 83 -14.26 -16.55 -0.28
N LYS A 84 -15.36 -17.08 0.26
CA LYS A 84 -15.42 -17.80 1.55
C LYS A 84 -14.32 -18.85 1.72
N GLY A 85 -14.00 -19.61 0.66
CA GLY A 85 -12.95 -20.63 0.70
C GLY A 85 -11.53 -20.07 0.93
N VAL A 86 -11.26 -18.83 0.53
CA VAL A 86 -9.99 -18.15 0.85
C VAL A 86 -10.00 -17.76 2.34
N ILE A 87 -11.10 -17.22 2.83
CA ILE A 87 -11.21 -16.76 4.21
C ILE A 87 -11.10 -17.93 5.18
N GLU A 88 -11.77 -19.05 4.90
CA GLU A 88 -11.70 -20.27 5.72
C GLU A 88 -10.27 -20.81 5.83
N LYS A 89 -9.54 -20.87 4.71
CA LYS A 89 -8.13 -21.31 4.67
C LYS A 89 -7.18 -20.37 5.41
N ASN A 90 -7.58 -19.11 5.59
CA ASN A 90 -6.72 -18.07 6.16
C ASN A 90 -7.31 -17.45 7.45
N ALA A 91 -8.34 -18.03 8.05
CA ALA A 91 -9.06 -17.43 9.17
C ALA A 91 -8.14 -17.16 10.39
N GLY A 92 -7.17 -18.03 10.65
CA GLY A 92 -6.15 -17.82 11.71
C GLY A 92 -4.98 -16.91 11.32
N ARG A 93 -4.94 -16.46 10.06
CA ARG A 93 -3.86 -15.67 9.46
C ARG A 93 -4.29 -14.24 9.15
N ILE A 94 -5.57 -14.04 8.83
CA ILE A 94 -6.12 -12.71 8.56
C ILE A 94 -6.25 -11.95 9.88
N VAL A 95 -5.68 -10.75 9.91
CA VAL A 95 -5.81 -9.82 11.02
C VAL A 95 -6.46 -8.55 10.52
N VAL A 96 -7.34 -7.98 11.35
CA VAL A 96 -7.92 -6.65 11.16
C VAL A 96 -7.47 -5.81 12.34
N LYS A 97 -6.82 -4.68 12.07
CA LYS A 97 -6.47 -3.65 13.05
C LYS A 97 -7.06 -2.32 12.62
#